data_AF-A0A9P5TVB8-F1
#
_entry.id   AF-A0A9P5TVB8-F1
#
_cell.length_a   1.000
_cell.length_b   1.000
_cell.length_c   1.000
_cell.angle_alpha   90.00
_cell.angle_beta   90.00
_cell.angle_gamma   90.00
#
_symmetry.space_group_name_H-M   'P 1'
#
loop_
_entity.id
_entity.type
_entity.pdbx_description
1 polymer ?
#
loop_
_entity_poly.entity_id
_entity_poly.type
_entity_poly.pdbx_seq_one_letter_code
_entity_poly.pdbx_strand_id
1 'polypeptide(L)'
;QVIHDTSVVKSLKGRAIAQMAAKGIHVTLAEQKIAEGIIPKVVSGLARRVNDSSSVLRPEFERLVASTPDLHTDKTTLSRRVATCWNSELTCLDDHLLLRKPVEQLTGQSNLKLSSYRLSQAQWPLAKELRNVLKIFLGATLAFSRKETPLVNEAVELMEDILLKLRTIRDSTTGPNGKPVSPIIRVAAHSGVLVAEKYYKLFGDCEIYAIAIVMSPEKKLQWFTKRGWSEEDIAKTTATVLRRWSQSYVFLPTVNAAQSTPHLAPQPNHIVSLIILLLITIYIPS
;
A
#
# COMPACT_ATOMS: atom_id res chain seq x y z
N GLN A 1 -10.20 -19.15 1.20
CA GLN A 1 -9.38 -17.92 1.07
C GLN A 1 -9.60 -16.93 2.24
N VAL A 2 -10.80 -16.39 2.47
CA VAL A 2 -11.10 -15.38 3.52
C VAL A 2 -10.67 -15.79 4.94
N ILE A 3 -10.87 -17.05 5.33
CA ILE A 3 -10.47 -17.57 6.65
C ILE A 3 -8.94 -17.64 6.78
N HIS A 4 -8.25 -17.99 5.69
CA HIS A 4 -6.79 -18.07 5.65
C HIS A 4 -6.16 -16.67 5.75
N ASP A 5 -6.66 -15.70 4.99
CA ASP A 5 -6.11 -14.33 4.98
C ASP A 5 -6.38 -13.61 6.32
N THR A 6 -7.56 -13.83 6.91
CA THR A 6 -7.88 -13.34 8.26
C THR A 6 -6.98 -13.95 9.33
N SER A 7 -6.66 -15.24 9.22
CA SER A 7 -5.74 -15.94 10.12
C SER A 7 -4.31 -15.39 9.99
N VAL A 8 -3.85 -15.16 8.76
CA VAL A 8 -2.53 -14.56 8.48
C VAL A 8 -2.44 -13.14 9.05
N VAL A 9 -3.46 -12.30 8.86
CA VAL A 9 -3.49 -10.92 9.41
C VAL A 9 -3.51 -10.93 10.94
N LYS A 10 -4.33 -11.78 11.57
CA LYS A 10 -4.36 -11.93 13.03
C LYS A 10 -3.01 -12.41 13.58
N SER A 11 -2.41 -13.38 12.91
CA SER A 11 -1.08 -13.90 13.23
C SER A 11 0.00 -12.81 13.13
N LEU A 12 -0.02 -12.02 12.05
CA LEU A 12 0.93 -10.92 11.83
C LEU A 12 0.79 -9.81 12.87
N LYS A 13 -0.45 -9.40 13.17
CA LYS A 13 -0.73 -8.40 14.22
C LYS A 13 -0.18 -8.86 15.57
N GLY A 14 -0.50 -10.09 15.98
CA GLY A 14 -0.01 -10.67 17.24
C GLY A 14 1.51 -10.72 17.30
N ARG A 15 2.15 -11.17 16.21
CA ARG A 15 3.61 -11.20 16.08
C ARG A 15 4.23 -9.81 16.16
N ALA A 16 3.65 -8.82 15.50
CA ALA A 16 4.14 -7.45 15.52
C ALA A 16 4.07 -6.85 16.93
N ILE A 17 2.96 -7.03 17.64
CA ILE A 17 2.79 -6.59 19.03
C ILE A 17 3.84 -7.25 19.93
N ALA A 18 4.01 -8.57 19.83
CA ALA A 18 4.97 -9.30 20.67
C ALA A 18 6.42 -8.83 20.44
N GLN A 19 6.82 -8.69 19.17
CA GLN A 19 8.18 -8.24 18.82
C GLN A 19 8.45 -6.79 19.23
N MET A 20 7.44 -5.92 19.17
CA MET A 20 7.58 -4.52 19.58
C MET A 20 7.54 -4.37 21.10
N ALA A 21 6.77 -5.21 21.81
CA ALA A 21 6.80 -5.28 23.27
C ALA A 21 8.20 -5.69 23.78
N ALA A 22 8.89 -6.63 23.11
CA ALA A 22 10.28 -6.98 23.42
C ALA A 22 11.26 -5.81 23.21
N LYS A 23 10.88 -4.78 22.44
CA LYS A 23 11.63 -3.53 22.25
C LYS A 23 11.17 -2.40 23.18
N GLY A 24 10.37 -2.71 24.20
CA GLY A 24 9.84 -1.75 25.17
C GLY A 24 8.65 -0.92 24.66
N ILE A 25 8.04 -1.28 23.54
CA ILE A 25 6.90 -0.56 22.95
C ILE A 25 5.64 -1.37 23.24
N HIS A 26 4.93 -0.97 24.28
CA HIS A 26 3.71 -1.63 24.73
C HIS A 26 2.47 -0.91 24.21
N VAL A 27 1.44 -1.69 23.87
CA VAL A 27 0.16 -1.18 23.42
C VAL A 27 -0.97 -1.92 24.14
N THR A 28 -1.85 -1.16 24.77
CA THR A 28 -3.01 -1.68 25.52
C THR A 28 -4.10 -2.18 24.57
N LEU A 29 -5.00 -3.04 25.07
CA LEU A 29 -6.18 -3.47 24.32
C LEU A 29 -7.11 -2.30 23.98
N ALA A 30 -7.17 -1.28 24.83
CA ALA A 30 -7.98 -0.08 24.58
C ALA A 30 -7.45 0.71 23.38
N GLU A 31 -6.14 0.95 23.31
CA GLU A 31 -5.49 1.62 22.17
C GLU A 31 -5.67 0.82 20.87
N GLN A 32 -5.56 -0.51 20.94
CA GLN A 32 -5.83 -1.37 19.79
C GLN A 32 -7.27 -1.21 19.28
N LYS A 33 -8.27 -1.27 20.17
CA LYS A 33 -9.69 -1.09 19.79
C LYS A 33 -9.96 0.30 19.18
N ILE A 34 -9.33 1.34 19.72
CA ILE A 34 -9.43 2.70 19.19
C ILE A 34 -8.89 2.73 17.74
N ALA A 35 -7.71 2.14 17.51
CA ALA A 35 -7.07 2.09 16.19
C ALA A 35 -7.87 1.28 15.17
N GLU A 36 -8.32 0.08 15.55
CA GLU A 36 -9.07 -0.85 14.70
C GLU A 36 -10.40 -0.24 14.23
N GLY A 37 -10.99 0.65 15.01
CA GLY A 37 -12.25 1.30 14.64
C GLY A 37 -12.11 2.38 13.56
N ILE A 38 -10.91 2.84 13.19
CA ILE A 38 -10.74 3.98 12.28
C ILE A 38 -11.19 3.63 10.85
N ILE A 39 -10.56 2.64 10.22
CA ILE A 39 -10.84 2.30 8.82
C ILE A 39 -12.30 1.85 8.62
N PRO A 40 -12.89 0.99 9.48
CA PRO A 40 -14.30 0.61 9.34
C PRO A 40 -15.26 1.80 9.43
N LYS A 41 -14.98 2.78 10.30
CA LYS A 41 -15.82 3.97 10.43
C LYS A 41 -15.70 4.91 9.23
N VAL A 42 -14.47 5.13 8.76
CA VAL A 42 -14.17 6.10 7.70
C VAL A 42 -14.46 5.53 6.32
N VAL A 43 -13.84 4.41 5.98
CA VAL A 43 -13.78 3.88 4.60
C VAL A 43 -14.98 2.99 4.31
N SER A 44 -15.14 1.91 5.08
CA SER A 44 -16.24 0.94 4.89
C SER A 44 -17.59 1.45 5.41
N GLY A 45 -17.55 2.47 6.27
CA GLY A 45 -18.70 3.08 6.92
C GLY A 45 -19.16 4.35 6.23
N LEU A 46 -18.67 5.51 6.68
CA LEU A 46 -19.19 6.80 6.25
C LEU A 46 -19.00 7.05 4.75
N ALA A 47 -17.78 6.86 4.22
CA ALA A 47 -17.50 7.10 2.80
C ALA A 47 -18.39 6.26 1.89
N ARG A 48 -18.54 4.96 2.22
CA ARG A 48 -19.49 4.07 1.53
C ARG A 48 -20.93 4.57 1.64
N ARG A 49 -21.42 4.86 2.84
CA ARG A 49 -22.82 5.27 3.07
C ARG A 49 -23.19 6.56 2.34
N VAL A 50 -22.30 7.56 2.35
CA VAL A 50 -22.49 8.81 1.59
C VAL A 50 -22.54 8.50 0.09
N ASN A 51 -21.66 7.65 -0.43
CA ASN A 51 -21.61 7.33 -1.86
C ASN A 51 -22.73 6.39 -2.35
N ASP A 52 -23.29 5.56 -1.47
CA ASP A 52 -24.38 4.63 -1.78
C ASP A 52 -25.76 5.30 -1.67
N SER A 53 -25.87 6.41 -0.93
CA SER A 53 -27.12 7.17 -0.74
C SER A 53 -27.10 8.47 -1.55
N SER A 54 -27.34 8.34 -2.85
CA SER A 54 -27.29 9.45 -3.82
C SER A 54 -28.39 10.49 -3.65
N SER A 55 -29.51 10.15 -3.01
CA SER A 55 -30.68 11.03 -2.89
C SER A 55 -30.80 11.74 -1.53
N VAL A 56 -30.15 11.24 -0.47
CA VAL A 56 -30.29 11.78 0.88
C VAL A 56 -28.95 12.18 1.47
N LEU A 57 -28.05 11.22 1.70
CA LEU A 57 -26.80 11.52 2.42
C LEU A 57 -25.81 12.30 1.57
N ARG A 58 -25.71 12.00 0.27
CA ARG A 58 -24.79 12.70 -0.62
C ARG A 58 -25.16 14.18 -0.79
N PRO A 59 -26.41 14.55 -1.16
CA PRO A 59 -26.78 15.96 -1.27
C PRO A 59 -26.68 16.70 0.06
N GLU A 60 -27.05 16.07 1.18
CA GLU A 60 -26.92 16.68 2.50
C GLU A 60 -25.45 16.92 2.87
N PHE A 61 -24.56 15.98 2.55
CA PHE A 61 -23.13 16.18 2.80
C PHE A 61 -22.54 17.27 1.91
N GLU A 62 -22.90 17.32 0.63
CA GLU A 62 -22.49 18.38 -0.30
C GLU A 62 -22.98 19.76 0.19
N ARG A 63 -24.22 19.83 0.72
CA ARG A 63 -24.76 21.04 1.37
C ARG A 63 -23.96 21.45 2.61
N LEU A 64 -23.62 20.50 3.48
CA LEU A 64 -22.81 20.76 4.69
C LEU A 64 -21.42 21.28 4.32
N VAL A 65 -20.79 20.68 3.31
CA VAL A 65 -19.50 21.13 2.75
C VAL A 65 -19.59 22.56 2.25
N ALA A 66 -20.58 22.88 1.41
CA ALA A 66 -20.78 24.24 0.89
C ALA A 66 -21.09 25.28 1.97
N SER A 67 -21.77 24.87 3.06
CA SER A 67 -22.11 25.76 4.18
C SER A 67 -21.00 25.91 5.23
N THR A 68 -19.92 25.14 5.13
CA THR A 68 -18.84 25.18 6.12
C THR A 68 -17.82 26.28 5.75
N PRO A 69 -17.65 27.31 6.60
CA PRO A 69 -16.63 28.33 6.36
C PRO A 69 -15.22 27.76 6.57
N ASP A 70 -14.25 28.40 5.90
CA ASP A 70 -12.80 28.13 5.99
C ASP A 70 -12.37 26.75 5.48
N LEU A 71 -13.14 26.19 4.55
CA LEU A 71 -12.79 24.94 3.89
C LEU A 71 -11.95 25.24 2.63
N HIS A 72 -10.62 25.24 2.76
CA HIS A 72 -9.71 25.50 1.64
C HIS A 72 -9.54 24.27 0.72
N THR A 73 -10.62 23.82 0.08
CA THR A 73 -10.60 22.70 -0.85
C THR A 73 -11.76 22.73 -1.85
N ASP A 74 -11.51 22.23 -3.07
CA ASP A 74 -12.54 22.01 -4.09
C ASP A 74 -13.34 20.70 -3.88
N LYS A 75 -13.01 19.94 -2.82
CA LYS A 75 -13.69 18.68 -2.50
C LYS A 75 -15.12 18.95 -2.00
N THR A 76 -16.10 18.46 -2.75
CA THR A 76 -17.52 18.58 -2.43
C THR A 76 -18.09 17.37 -1.68
N THR A 77 -17.44 16.21 -1.74
CA THR A 77 -17.91 14.97 -1.11
C THR A 77 -16.78 13.99 -0.77
N LEU A 78 -17.09 12.92 -0.03
CA LEU A 78 -16.14 11.86 0.29
C LEU A 78 -15.88 10.96 -0.93
N SER A 79 -14.62 10.63 -1.20
CA SER A 79 -14.28 9.66 -2.24
C SER A 79 -14.90 8.30 -1.99
N ARG A 80 -15.27 7.63 -3.09
CA ARG A 80 -15.81 6.26 -3.05
C ARG A 80 -14.70 5.26 -2.75
N ARG A 81 -14.97 4.31 -1.85
CA ARG A 81 -14.14 3.11 -1.70
C ARG A 81 -14.25 2.28 -2.97
N VAL A 82 -13.11 1.99 -3.59
CA VAL A 82 -13.04 1.10 -4.76
C VAL A 82 -12.24 -0.12 -4.34
N ALA A 83 -12.92 -1.25 -4.18
CA ALA A 83 -12.31 -2.48 -3.64
C ALA A 83 -11.09 -2.96 -4.44
N THR A 84 -11.07 -2.69 -5.75
CA THR A 84 -9.97 -3.04 -6.65
C THR A 84 -8.85 -1.98 -6.70
N CYS A 85 -9.04 -0.81 -6.10
CA CYS A 85 -8.06 0.28 -6.09
C CYS A 85 -7.35 0.36 -4.74
N TRP A 86 -6.06 0.05 -4.74
CA TRP A 86 -5.20 -0.03 -3.55
C TRP A 86 -5.06 1.30 -2.79
N ASN A 87 -5.36 2.42 -3.45
CA ASN A 87 -5.24 3.76 -2.85
C ASN A 87 -6.56 4.30 -2.28
N SER A 88 -7.68 3.60 -2.48
CA SER A 88 -8.99 4.14 -2.10
C SER A 88 -9.16 4.34 -0.59
N GLU A 89 -8.49 3.53 0.24
CA GLU A 89 -8.44 3.72 1.70
C GLU A 89 -7.77 5.03 2.09
N LEU A 90 -6.61 5.31 1.49
CA LEU A 90 -5.89 6.55 1.73
C LEU A 90 -6.74 7.75 1.27
N THR A 91 -7.32 7.69 0.07
CA THR A 91 -8.15 8.79 -0.44
C THR A 91 -9.40 9.02 0.44
N CYS A 92 -10.08 7.95 0.87
CA CYS A 92 -11.21 8.07 1.79
C CYS A 92 -10.81 8.69 3.13
N LEU A 93 -9.64 8.28 3.67
CA LEU A 93 -9.12 8.81 4.92
C LEU A 93 -8.67 10.27 4.80
N ASP A 94 -8.04 10.63 3.68
CA ASP A 94 -7.65 12.01 3.36
C ASP A 94 -8.87 12.91 3.29
N ASP A 95 -9.89 12.54 2.52
CA ASP A 95 -11.13 13.32 2.40
C ASP A 95 -11.83 13.44 3.76
N HIS A 96 -11.84 12.39 4.59
CA HIS A 96 -12.47 12.42 5.91
C HIS A 96 -11.75 13.35 6.90
N LEU A 97 -10.41 13.42 6.81
CA LEU A 97 -9.59 14.33 7.60
C LEU A 97 -9.73 15.78 7.12
N LEU A 98 -9.80 15.99 5.80
CA LEU A 98 -9.96 17.29 5.16
C LEU A 98 -11.34 17.89 5.45
N LEU A 99 -12.39 17.08 5.29
CA LEU A 99 -13.79 17.45 5.50
C LEU A 99 -14.26 17.21 6.94
N ARG A 100 -13.36 17.33 7.94
CA ARG A 100 -13.66 17.01 9.35
C ARG A 100 -14.91 17.71 9.87
N LYS A 101 -15.04 19.03 9.65
CA LYS A 101 -16.19 19.83 10.12
C LYS A 101 -17.51 19.29 9.52
N PRO A 102 -17.67 19.16 8.19
CA PRO A 102 -18.84 18.53 7.58
C PRO A 102 -19.11 17.11 8.07
N VAL A 103 -18.06 16.30 8.25
CA VAL A 103 -18.17 14.92 8.74
C VAL A 103 -18.74 14.89 10.16
N GLU A 104 -18.24 15.73 11.07
CA GLU A 104 -18.73 15.81 12.45
C GLU A 104 -20.18 16.32 12.52
N GLN A 105 -20.55 17.24 11.63
CA GLN A 105 -21.94 17.70 11.49
C GLN A 105 -22.86 16.58 10.99
N LEU A 106 -22.52 15.93 9.87
CA LEU A 106 -23.33 14.87 9.27
C LEU A 106 -23.52 13.69 10.24
N THR A 107 -22.44 13.25 10.90
CA THR A 107 -22.51 12.14 11.87
C THR A 107 -23.14 12.53 13.21
N GLY A 108 -23.30 13.84 13.47
CA GLY A 108 -24.01 14.38 14.63
C GLY A 108 -25.53 14.47 14.45
N GLN A 109 -26.04 14.38 13.22
CA GLN A 109 -27.47 14.41 12.94
C GLN A 109 -28.15 13.10 13.36
N SER A 110 -29.00 13.18 14.39
CA SER A 110 -29.67 12.02 15.00
C SER A 110 -30.65 11.31 14.06
N ASN A 111 -31.31 12.05 13.17
CA ASN A 111 -32.24 11.52 12.17
C ASN A 111 -31.55 10.65 11.10
N LEU A 112 -30.25 10.84 10.84
CA LEU A 112 -29.52 10.10 9.80
C LEU A 112 -28.95 8.75 10.27
N LYS A 113 -28.96 8.48 11.58
CA LYS A 113 -28.42 7.25 12.19
C LYS A 113 -26.96 6.96 11.78
N LEU A 114 -26.12 8.00 11.70
CA LEU A 114 -24.71 7.91 11.30
C LEU A 114 -23.71 8.00 12.48
N SER A 115 -24.20 8.06 13.72
CA SER A 115 -23.37 8.26 14.92
C SER A 115 -22.32 7.16 15.14
N SER A 116 -22.58 5.93 14.69
CA SER A 116 -21.61 4.82 14.76
C SER A 116 -20.35 5.06 13.94
N TYR A 117 -20.43 5.87 12.87
CA TYR A 117 -19.30 6.21 12.01
C TYR A 117 -18.49 7.41 12.50
N ARG A 118 -18.91 8.06 13.59
CA ARG A 118 -18.19 9.21 14.15
C ARG A 118 -16.87 8.75 14.78
N LEU A 119 -15.77 9.37 14.37
CA LEU A 119 -14.49 9.21 15.04
C LEU A 119 -14.52 9.86 16.42
N SER A 120 -13.97 9.18 17.42
CA SER A 120 -13.77 9.79 18.75
C SER A 120 -12.63 10.82 18.74
N GLN A 121 -12.53 11.64 19.78
CA GLN A 121 -11.42 12.60 19.89
C GLN A 121 -10.05 11.92 19.93
N ALA A 122 -9.96 10.69 20.45
CA ALA A 122 -8.73 9.90 20.42
C ALA A 122 -8.42 9.32 19.02
N GLN A 123 -9.45 9.05 18.21
CA GLN A 123 -9.26 8.51 16.86
C GLN A 123 -8.76 9.55 15.85
N TRP A 124 -9.10 10.84 16.02
CA TRP A 124 -8.72 11.89 15.06
C TRP A 124 -7.19 12.09 14.91
N PRO A 125 -6.40 12.22 15.99
CA PRO A 125 -4.94 12.29 15.88
C PRO A 125 -4.37 11.01 15.25
N LEU A 126 -4.88 9.85 15.67
CA LEU A 126 -4.41 8.56 15.20
C LEU A 126 -4.70 8.33 13.71
N ALA A 127 -5.84 8.81 13.21
CA ALA A 127 -6.20 8.80 11.79
C ALA A 127 -5.21 9.63 10.96
N LYS A 128 -4.72 10.77 11.48
CA LYS A 128 -3.69 11.58 10.80
C LYS A 128 -2.35 10.86 10.72
N GLU A 129 -1.95 10.17 11.79
CA GLU A 129 -0.73 9.34 11.78
C GLU A 129 -0.87 8.16 10.82
N LEU A 130 -2.02 7.47 10.85
CA LEU A 130 -2.31 6.36 9.93
C LEU A 130 -2.25 6.80 8.47
N ARG A 131 -2.86 7.96 8.13
CA ARG A 131 -2.74 8.55 6.79
C ARG A 131 -1.29 8.72 6.37
N ASN A 132 -0.42 9.22 7.26
CA ASN A 132 1.00 9.40 6.92
C ASN A 132 1.71 8.07 6.64
N VAL A 133 1.36 7.00 7.37
CA VAL A 133 1.87 5.66 7.08
C VAL A 133 1.36 5.17 5.72
N LEU A 134 0.06 5.34 5.43
CA LEU A 134 -0.52 4.91 4.16
C LEU A 134 0.08 5.63 2.94
N LYS A 135 0.52 6.89 3.10
CA LYS A 135 1.22 7.66 2.04
C LYS A 135 2.54 7.02 1.60
N ILE A 136 3.17 6.17 2.42
CA ILE A 136 4.38 5.43 2.02
C ILE A 136 4.11 4.58 0.78
N PHE A 137 2.94 3.94 0.73
CA PHE A 137 2.57 3.04 -0.35
C PHE A 137 2.09 3.79 -1.60
N LEU A 138 1.56 5.00 -1.45
CA LEU A 138 1.00 5.77 -2.56
C LEU A 138 2.01 6.01 -3.69
N GLY A 139 3.26 6.32 -3.35
CA GLY A 139 4.30 6.54 -4.36
C GLY A 139 4.54 5.30 -5.23
N ALA A 140 4.66 4.14 -4.59
CA ALA A 140 4.86 2.87 -5.27
C ALA A 140 3.63 2.46 -6.10
N THR A 141 2.41 2.60 -5.55
CA THR A 141 1.19 2.22 -6.29
C THR A 141 0.96 3.13 -7.49
N LEU A 142 1.24 4.43 -7.38
CA LEU A 142 1.18 5.35 -8.52
C LEU A 142 2.24 5.03 -9.58
N ALA A 143 3.45 4.64 -9.17
CA ALA A 143 4.46 4.18 -10.11
C ALA A 143 3.96 2.95 -10.88
N PHE A 144 3.54 1.89 -10.18
CA PHE A 144 3.05 0.66 -10.81
C PHE A 144 1.76 0.82 -11.63
N SER A 145 1.03 1.92 -11.47
CA SER A 145 -0.19 2.21 -12.23
C SER A 145 0.09 2.88 -13.59
N ARG A 146 1.34 3.28 -13.88
CA ARG A 146 1.71 3.92 -15.16
C ARG A 146 1.71 2.87 -16.27
N LYS A 147 0.98 3.14 -17.37
CA LYS A 147 0.80 2.20 -18.48
C LYS A 147 2.06 1.99 -19.34
N GLU A 148 2.99 2.94 -19.31
CA GLU A 148 4.04 3.07 -20.34
C GLU A 148 5.45 2.72 -19.85
N THR A 149 5.64 2.36 -18.58
CA THR A 149 6.98 2.16 -18.01
C THR A 149 7.20 0.72 -17.55
N PRO A 150 8.19 -0.02 -18.10
CA PRO A 150 8.55 -1.34 -17.60
C PRO A 150 9.32 -1.22 -16.27
N LEU A 151 8.60 -1.19 -15.15
CA LEU A 151 9.13 -0.93 -13.81
C LEU A 151 9.73 -2.16 -13.10
N VAL A 152 9.94 -3.29 -13.80
CA VAL A 152 10.38 -4.54 -13.14
C VAL A 152 11.73 -4.37 -12.45
N ASN A 153 12.66 -3.64 -13.09
CA ASN A 153 13.96 -3.31 -12.51
C ASN A 153 13.87 -2.29 -11.35
N GLU A 154 12.80 -1.48 -11.28
CA GLU A 154 12.56 -0.47 -10.24
C GLU A 154 11.74 -1.01 -9.06
N ALA A 155 11.03 -2.12 -9.25
CA ALA A 155 10.16 -2.72 -8.23
C ALA A 155 10.91 -3.07 -6.94
N VAL A 156 12.15 -3.54 -7.06
CA VAL A 156 13.01 -3.86 -5.91
C VAL A 156 13.36 -2.59 -5.13
N GLU A 157 13.71 -1.51 -5.82
CA GLU A 157 14.07 -0.23 -5.19
C GLU A 157 12.88 0.43 -4.50
N LEU A 158 11.69 0.36 -5.11
CA LEU A 158 10.45 0.81 -4.48
C LEU A 158 10.14 0.03 -3.21
N MET A 159 10.41 -1.29 -3.18
CA MET A 159 10.24 -2.08 -1.97
C MET A 159 11.29 -1.78 -0.89
N GLU A 160 12.54 -1.51 -1.29
CA GLU A 160 13.58 -1.02 -0.37
C GLU A 160 13.18 0.32 0.26
N ASP A 161 12.64 1.24 -0.52
CA ASP A 161 12.13 2.54 -0.04
C ASP A 161 10.95 2.38 0.93
N ILE A 162 9.99 1.49 0.62
CA ILE A 162 8.88 1.15 1.54
C ILE A 162 9.44 0.59 2.86
N LEU A 163 10.37 -0.37 2.80
CA LEU A 163 10.98 -0.97 3.98
C LEU A 163 11.71 0.07 4.82
N LEU A 164 12.49 0.94 4.18
CA LEU A 164 13.21 2.01 4.84
C LEU A 164 12.23 2.95 5.56
N LYS A 165 11.21 3.47 4.87
CA LYS A 165 10.22 4.39 5.45
C LYS A 165 9.44 3.76 6.61
N LEU A 166 9.04 2.49 6.50
CA LEU A 166 8.35 1.78 7.58
C LEU A 166 9.26 1.54 8.78
N ARG A 167 10.53 1.17 8.57
CA ARG A 167 11.52 1.02 9.64
C ARG A 167 11.78 2.36 10.33
N THR A 168 11.89 3.45 9.56
CA THR A 168 12.01 4.80 10.10
C THR A 168 10.84 5.12 11.03
N ILE A 169 9.58 4.91 10.62
CA ILE A 169 8.42 5.15 11.51
C ILE A 169 8.43 4.23 12.73
N ARG A 170 8.76 2.95 12.56
CA ARG A 170 8.86 1.98 13.66
C ARG A 170 9.85 2.46 14.73
N ASP A 171 11.03 2.89 14.30
CA ASP A 171 12.14 3.24 15.20
C ASP A 171 12.08 4.70 15.67
N SER A 172 11.33 5.57 14.99
CA SER A 172 11.16 6.96 15.37
C SER A 172 10.49 7.10 16.74
N THR A 173 11.08 7.93 17.58
CA THR A 173 10.44 8.44 18.79
C THR A 173 9.55 9.64 18.48
N THR A 174 9.83 10.37 17.41
CA THR A 174 9.23 11.67 17.09
C THR A 174 8.75 11.68 15.63
N GLY A 175 7.51 12.11 15.42
CA GLY A 175 6.91 12.27 14.10
C GLY A 175 7.26 13.61 13.43
N PRO A 176 6.74 13.86 12.22
CA PRO A 176 7.09 15.03 11.40
C PRO A 176 6.86 16.39 12.06
N ASN A 177 5.98 16.45 13.06
CA ASN A 177 5.58 17.69 13.74
C ASN A 177 6.28 17.86 15.11
N GLY A 178 7.35 17.13 15.38
CA GLY A 178 8.04 17.17 16.68
C GLY A 178 7.29 16.46 17.82
N LYS A 179 6.14 15.84 17.54
CA LYS A 179 5.33 15.09 18.53
C LYS A 179 5.71 13.61 18.54
N PRO A 180 5.62 12.92 19.69
CA PRO A 180 5.88 11.49 19.74
C PRO A 180 4.98 10.70 18.77
N VAL A 181 5.55 9.69 18.10
CA VAL A 181 4.75 8.76 17.28
C VAL A 181 4.00 7.81 18.20
N SER A 182 2.70 7.64 17.98
CA SER A 182 1.87 6.76 18.80
C SER A 182 2.42 5.33 18.80
N PRO A 183 2.53 4.64 19.96
CA PRO A 183 3.03 3.27 20.03
C PRO A 183 2.32 2.29 19.07
N ILE A 184 1.00 2.41 18.95
CA ILE A 184 0.20 1.59 18.02
C ILE A 184 0.56 1.84 16.54
N ILE A 185 0.97 3.05 16.17
CA ILE A 185 1.42 3.39 14.81
C ILE A 185 2.79 2.76 14.54
N ARG A 186 3.68 2.77 15.52
CA ARG A 186 4.98 2.09 15.42
C ARG A 186 4.81 0.58 15.28
N VAL A 187 3.86 -0.01 16.01
CA VAL A 187 3.47 -1.42 15.86
C VAL A 187 2.89 -1.69 14.47
N ALA A 188 2.00 -0.83 13.97
CA ALA A 188 1.43 -0.95 12.63
C ALA A 188 2.52 -0.87 11.55
N ALA A 189 3.48 0.07 11.68
CA ALA A 189 4.63 0.18 10.79
C ALA A 189 5.50 -1.09 10.82
N HIS A 190 5.75 -1.66 12.00
CA HIS A 190 6.47 -2.93 12.13
C HIS A 190 5.71 -4.11 11.49
N SER A 191 4.39 -4.14 11.62
CA SER A 191 3.56 -5.11 10.89
C SER A 191 3.74 -4.94 9.37
N GLY A 192 3.81 -3.71 8.88
CA GLY A 192 4.13 -3.41 7.48
C GLY A 192 5.52 -3.94 7.09
N VAL A 193 6.55 -3.74 7.94
CA VAL A 193 7.91 -4.27 7.71
C VAL A 193 7.87 -5.79 7.57
N LEU A 194 7.18 -6.49 8.47
CA LEU A 194 7.08 -7.95 8.45
C LEU A 194 6.45 -8.49 7.16
N VAL A 195 5.48 -7.76 6.60
CA VAL A 195 4.87 -8.10 5.31
C VAL A 195 5.84 -7.79 4.19
N ALA A 196 6.39 -6.59 4.14
CA ALA A 196 7.32 -6.17 3.10
C ALA A 196 8.58 -7.05 3.04
N GLU A 197 9.14 -7.47 4.18
CA GLU A 197 10.28 -8.38 4.23
C GLU A 197 9.95 -9.78 3.69
N LYS A 198 8.74 -10.27 3.93
CA LYS A 198 8.28 -11.54 3.35
C LYS A 198 8.30 -11.47 1.82
N TYR A 199 7.79 -10.38 1.24
CA TYR A 199 7.76 -10.21 -0.22
C TYR A 199 9.12 -9.87 -0.82
N TYR A 200 9.95 -9.11 -0.10
CA TYR A 200 11.33 -8.83 -0.52
C TYR A 200 12.14 -10.13 -0.68
N LYS A 201 11.93 -11.13 0.19
CA LYS A 201 12.53 -12.47 0.01
C LYS A 201 12.08 -13.14 -1.27
N LEU A 202 10.78 -13.07 -1.60
CA LEU A 202 10.24 -13.63 -2.85
C LEU A 202 10.81 -12.95 -4.10
N PHE A 203 11.21 -11.68 -4.02
CA PHE A 203 11.96 -11.03 -5.11
C PHE A 203 13.33 -11.65 -5.32
N GLY A 204 14.03 -12.00 -4.24
CA GLY A 204 15.30 -12.72 -4.32
C GLY A 204 15.17 -14.11 -4.94
N ASP A 205 14.05 -14.79 -4.67
CA ASP A 205 13.78 -16.14 -5.22
C ASP A 205 13.39 -16.11 -6.71
N CYS A 206 12.98 -14.96 -7.24
CA CYS A 206 12.49 -14.83 -8.61
C CYS A 206 13.56 -14.19 -9.53
N GLU A 207 14.19 -15.02 -10.36
CA GLU A 207 15.30 -14.61 -11.23
C GLU A 207 14.95 -13.46 -12.20
N ILE A 208 13.66 -13.21 -12.48
CA ILE A 208 13.22 -12.13 -13.38
C ILE A 208 13.66 -10.75 -12.90
N TYR A 209 13.66 -10.49 -11.58
CA TYR A 209 14.07 -9.20 -11.04
C TYR A 209 15.56 -8.98 -11.22
N ALA A 210 16.36 -10.02 -10.93
CA ALA A 210 17.79 -9.98 -11.12
C ALA A 210 18.15 -9.78 -12.62
N ILE A 211 17.48 -10.52 -13.52
CA ILE A 211 17.63 -10.35 -14.97
C ILE A 211 17.27 -8.94 -15.40
N ALA A 212 16.12 -8.41 -14.99
CA ALA A 212 15.68 -7.07 -15.36
C ALA A 212 16.65 -5.98 -14.89
N ILE A 213 17.23 -6.12 -13.70
CA ILE A 213 18.25 -5.20 -13.18
C ILE A 213 19.53 -5.29 -14.01
N VAL A 214 20.03 -6.50 -14.31
CA VAL A 214 21.24 -6.69 -15.12
C VAL A 214 21.08 -6.15 -16.54
N MET A 215 19.90 -6.34 -17.14
CA MET A 215 19.58 -5.85 -18.50
C MET A 215 19.32 -4.34 -18.54
N SER A 216 19.13 -3.68 -17.40
CA SER A 216 18.92 -2.23 -17.35
C SER A 216 20.24 -1.49 -17.59
N PRO A 217 20.34 -0.61 -18.62
CA PRO A 217 21.58 0.06 -19.00
C PRO A 217 22.22 0.91 -17.88
N GLU A 218 21.38 1.47 -17.01
CA GLU A 218 21.81 2.33 -15.90
C GLU A 218 22.29 1.54 -14.67
N LYS A 219 21.77 0.32 -14.48
CA LYS A 219 21.98 -0.48 -13.26
C LYS A 219 23.07 -1.52 -13.45
N LYS A 220 22.86 -2.47 -14.36
CA LYS A 220 23.78 -3.59 -14.65
C LYS A 220 24.21 -4.33 -13.37
N LEU A 221 25.36 -5.01 -13.40
CA LEU A 221 25.94 -5.67 -12.23
C LEU A 221 26.40 -4.67 -11.15
N GLN A 222 26.74 -3.43 -11.54
CA GLN A 222 27.16 -2.37 -10.61
C GLN A 222 26.11 -2.06 -9.54
N TRP A 223 24.82 -2.23 -9.87
CA TRP A 223 23.72 -2.05 -8.94
C TRP A 223 23.84 -2.96 -7.71
N PHE A 224 24.26 -4.21 -7.89
CA PHE A 224 24.45 -5.18 -6.81
C PHE A 224 25.71 -4.85 -6.00
N THR A 225 26.81 -4.49 -6.66
CA THR A 225 28.05 -4.05 -6.00
C THR A 225 27.79 -2.85 -5.08
N LYS A 226 27.04 -1.84 -5.56
CA LYS A 226 26.67 -0.66 -4.76
C LYS A 226 25.80 -0.99 -3.53
N ARG A 227 25.11 -2.13 -3.55
CA ARG A 227 24.30 -2.64 -2.43
C ARG A 227 25.05 -3.65 -1.56
N GLY A 228 26.37 -3.80 -1.76
CA GLY A 228 27.23 -4.63 -0.91
C GLY A 228 27.02 -6.13 -1.12
N TRP A 229 26.52 -6.56 -2.27
CA TRP A 229 26.43 -7.99 -2.59
C TRP A 229 27.82 -8.61 -2.70
N SER A 230 27.96 -9.86 -2.25
CA SER A 230 29.22 -10.59 -2.33
C SER A 230 29.58 -10.87 -3.80
N GLU A 231 30.87 -11.00 -4.09
CA GLU A 231 31.33 -11.37 -5.44
C GLU A 231 30.75 -12.73 -5.88
N GLU A 232 30.57 -13.65 -4.93
CA GLU A 232 29.94 -14.95 -5.16
C GLU A 232 28.48 -14.81 -5.62
N ASP A 233 27.68 -13.96 -4.96
CA ASP A 233 26.28 -13.76 -5.30
C ASP A 233 26.10 -13.01 -6.63
N ILE A 234 27.00 -12.07 -6.91
CA ILE A 234 27.06 -11.38 -8.22
C ILE A 234 27.39 -12.40 -9.32
N ALA A 235 28.37 -13.29 -9.11
CA ALA A 235 28.73 -14.32 -10.07
C ALA A 235 27.58 -15.32 -10.32
N LYS A 236 26.88 -15.76 -9.28
CA LYS A 236 25.66 -16.61 -9.39
C LYS A 236 24.58 -15.92 -10.21
N THR A 237 24.38 -14.61 -9.97
CA THR A 237 23.42 -13.79 -10.72
C THR A 237 23.82 -13.72 -12.20
N THR A 238 25.09 -13.43 -12.50
CA THR A 238 25.61 -13.40 -13.88
C THR A 238 25.41 -14.75 -14.58
N ALA A 239 25.74 -15.87 -13.93
CA ALA A 239 25.55 -17.20 -14.48
C ALA A 239 24.08 -17.49 -14.78
N THR A 240 23.17 -17.07 -13.90
CA THR A 240 21.72 -17.21 -14.09
C THR A 240 21.21 -16.44 -15.31
N VAL A 241 21.65 -15.19 -15.48
CA VAL A 241 21.29 -14.35 -16.63
C VAL A 241 21.82 -14.97 -17.93
N LEU A 242 23.09 -15.38 -17.96
CA LEU A 242 23.70 -16.00 -19.14
C LEU A 242 23.01 -17.32 -19.50
N ARG A 243 22.72 -18.17 -18.52
CA ARG A 243 21.96 -19.41 -18.72
C ARG A 243 20.61 -19.14 -19.36
N ARG A 244 19.85 -18.15 -18.84
CA ARG A 244 18.55 -17.79 -19.39
C ARG A 244 18.66 -17.27 -20.83
N TRP A 245 19.65 -16.43 -21.10
CA TRP A 245 19.94 -15.95 -22.45
C TRP A 245 20.22 -17.10 -23.43
N SER A 246 21.11 -18.03 -23.05
CA SER A 246 21.44 -19.20 -23.86
C SER A 246 20.25 -20.11 -24.14
N GLN A 247 19.38 -20.31 -23.15
CA GLN A 247 18.20 -21.16 -23.30
C GLN A 247 17.11 -20.53 -24.17
N SER A 248 16.96 -19.20 -24.15
CA SER A 248 15.81 -18.51 -24.77
C SER A 248 16.13 -17.78 -26.06
N TYR A 249 17.40 -17.41 -26.32
CA TYR A 249 17.74 -16.50 -27.43
C TYR A 249 18.86 -17.00 -28.35
N VAL A 250 19.76 -17.87 -27.89
CA VAL A 250 20.92 -18.31 -28.71
C VAL A 250 20.52 -19.16 -29.93
N PHE A 251 19.32 -19.76 -29.93
CA PHE A 251 18.81 -20.57 -31.03
C PHE A 251 17.68 -19.91 -31.84
N LEU A 252 17.47 -18.59 -31.71
CA LEU A 252 16.49 -17.92 -32.55
C LEU A 252 17.01 -17.90 -34.01
N PRO A 253 16.26 -18.41 -34.99
CA PRO A 253 16.63 -18.28 -36.39
C PRO A 253 16.81 -16.80 -36.71
N THR A 254 17.94 -16.45 -37.32
CA THR A 254 18.16 -15.10 -37.86
C THR A 254 16.99 -14.77 -38.77
N VAL A 255 16.12 -13.84 -38.35
CA VAL A 255 14.93 -13.47 -39.12
C VAL A 255 15.42 -12.80 -40.41
N ASN A 256 15.36 -13.55 -41.52
CA ASN A 256 15.39 -12.96 -42.85
C ASN A 256 14.20 -12.00 -42.98
N ALA A 257 14.46 -10.84 -43.58
CA ALA A 257 13.52 -9.74 -43.73
C ALA A 257 12.13 -10.18 -44.22
N ALA A 258 11.12 -9.57 -43.59
CA ALA A 258 9.72 -9.47 -44.01
C ALA A 258 8.92 -10.76 -44.15
N GLN A 259 8.06 -11.03 -43.15
CA GLN A 259 6.60 -11.14 -43.36
C GLN A 259 5.90 -11.03 -42.00
N SER A 260 5.16 -9.94 -41.82
CA SER A 260 4.31 -9.66 -40.68
C SER A 260 3.18 -10.68 -40.62
N THR A 261 3.36 -11.75 -39.87
CA THR A 261 2.25 -12.51 -39.30
C THR A 261 2.13 -12.14 -37.83
N PRO A 262 0.94 -11.75 -37.34
CA PRO A 262 0.77 -11.36 -35.95
C PRO A 262 0.86 -12.64 -35.09
N HIS A 263 2.08 -13.01 -34.72
CA HIS A 263 2.30 -13.98 -33.68
C HIS A 263 1.77 -13.37 -32.38
N LEU A 264 0.64 -13.88 -31.89
CA LEU A 264 0.13 -13.54 -30.56
C LEU A 264 1.26 -13.79 -29.57
N ALA A 265 1.87 -12.72 -29.06
CA ALA A 265 2.67 -12.79 -27.87
C ALA A 265 1.82 -13.48 -26.79
N PRO A 266 2.40 -14.40 -25.98
CA PRO A 266 1.68 -14.91 -24.82
C PRO A 266 1.21 -13.69 -24.03
N GLN A 267 -0.11 -13.55 -23.95
CA GLN A 267 -0.73 -12.31 -23.49
C GLN A 267 -0.15 -11.95 -22.11
N PRO A 268 0.13 -10.67 -21.82
CA PRO A 268 0.65 -10.20 -20.53
C PRO A 268 -0.26 -10.53 -19.32
N ASN A 269 -1.38 -11.20 -19.58
CA ASN A 269 -2.46 -11.52 -18.66
C ASN A 269 -2.00 -12.36 -17.47
N HIS A 270 -0.88 -13.10 -17.53
CA HIS A 270 -0.37 -13.86 -16.37
C HIS A 270 0.57 -13.07 -15.44
N ILE A 271 1.38 -12.13 -15.98
CA ILE A 271 2.32 -11.32 -15.18
C ILE A 271 1.57 -10.19 -14.46
N VAL A 272 0.61 -9.57 -15.15
CA VAL A 272 -0.33 -8.65 -14.53
C VAL A 272 -1.24 -9.41 -13.56
N SER A 273 -1.65 -10.66 -13.84
CA SER A 273 -2.39 -11.50 -12.88
C SER A 273 -1.60 -11.85 -11.61
N LEU A 274 -0.27 -12.03 -11.67
CA LEU A 274 0.54 -12.30 -10.47
C LEU A 274 0.72 -11.05 -9.61
N ILE A 275 0.84 -9.86 -10.21
CA ILE A 275 0.85 -8.58 -9.49
C ILE A 275 -0.56 -8.21 -8.97
N ILE A 276 -1.60 -8.56 -9.72
CA ILE A 276 -3.02 -8.46 -9.32
C ILE A 276 -3.31 -9.43 -8.14
N LEU A 277 -2.81 -10.67 -8.16
CA LEU A 277 -2.89 -11.60 -7.02
C LEU A 277 -2.06 -11.11 -5.81
N LEU A 278 -0.90 -10.48 -6.05
CA LEU A 278 0.01 -9.98 -5.01
C LEU A 278 -0.64 -8.95 -4.07
N LEU A 279 -1.69 -8.26 -4.51
CA LEU A 279 -2.33 -7.18 -3.74
C LEU A 279 -3.82 -7.43 -3.45
N ILE A 280 -4.46 -8.38 -4.13
CA ILE A 280 -5.77 -8.94 -3.73
C ILE A 280 -5.67 -9.72 -2.41
N THR A 281 -4.53 -10.33 -2.10
CA THR A 281 -4.36 -11.18 -0.90
C THR A 281 -4.24 -10.38 0.41
N ILE A 282 -4.06 -9.06 0.36
CA ILE A 282 -3.89 -8.22 1.55
C ILE A 282 -5.22 -7.58 2.01
N TYR A 283 -6.24 -7.47 1.15
CA TYR A 283 -7.42 -6.67 1.50
C TYR A 283 -8.73 -7.05 0.80
N ILE A 284 -9.24 -8.26 1.05
CA ILE A 284 -10.68 -8.51 0.96
C ILE A 284 -11.22 -8.90 2.34
N PRO A 285 -11.59 -7.94 3.19
CA PRO A 285 -12.72 -8.12 4.09
C PRO A 285 -13.98 -7.72 3.31
N SER A 286 -14.91 -8.67 3.17
CA SER A 286 -16.32 -8.33 2.98
C SER A 286 -16.89 -7.91 4.33
#